data_AF-A0A077ZD51-F1
#
_entry.id   AF-A0A077ZD51-F1
#
_cell.length_a   1.000
_cell.length_b   1.000
_cell.length_c   1.000
_cell.angle_alpha   90.00
_cell.angle_beta   90.00
_cell.angle_gamma   90.00
#
_symmetry.space_group_name_H-M   'P 1'
#
loop_
_entity.id
_entity.type
_entity.pdbx_description
1 polymer ?
#
loop_
_entity_poly.entity_id
_entity_poly.type
_entity_poly.pdbx_seq_one_letter_code
_entity_poly.pdbx_strand_id
1 'polypeptide(L)'
;MPIIAAAHPALSPQEVLQLTSSSWKSLVSEKRLEYQTRAKQLWDEYLEARNDYVKQYGHPPPAKRSKTSRSGNADEQRKPAASSSAQSEKEHRVFSQFFTQNSDAQDSIYWKSIDRALSLKDRYAKCQRDLNSLRLFLNEVKDVADKAAFSSEFLGLVKKALIENFKDLPLPDGFRVADGPVEYLSKADVVAERGNSRDAAFISTYKATMSRLKLPTVADFREQSQNRHL
;
A
#
# COMPACT_ATOMS: atom_id res chain seq x y z
N MET A 1 -9.17 7.84 24.32
CA MET A 1 -8.07 8.76 24.69
C MET A 1 -8.43 9.66 25.87
N PRO A 2 -9.39 10.60 25.80
CA PRO A 2 -9.57 11.60 26.88
C PRO A 2 -9.98 11.00 28.23
N ILE A 3 -10.80 9.95 28.26
CA ILE A 3 -11.21 9.28 29.51
C ILE A 3 -9.99 8.61 30.19
N ILE A 4 -9.17 7.89 29.41
CA ILE A 4 -7.96 7.22 29.94
C ILE A 4 -6.90 8.25 30.34
N ALA A 5 -6.73 9.33 29.57
CA ALA A 5 -5.82 10.42 29.93
C ALA A 5 -6.26 11.15 31.21
N ALA A 6 -7.56 11.39 31.37
CA ALA A 6 -8.11 12.02 32.58
C ALA A 6 -8.01 11.11 33.81
N ALA A 7 -8.20 9.80 33.64
CA ALA A 7 -8.05 8.81 34.72
C ALA A 7 -6.58 8.55 35.08
N HIS A 8 -5.65 8.78 34.15
CA HIS A 8 -4.22 8.52 34.32
C HIS A 8 -3.36 9.71 33.83
N PRO A 9 -3.41 10.86 34.53
CA PRO A 9 -2.75 12.09 34.08
C PRO A 9 -1.22 12.01 34.07
N ALA A 10 -0.63 11.03 34.76
CA ALA A 10 0.81 10.80 34.78
C ALA A 10 1.33 10.01 33.56
N LEU A 11 0.44 9.37 32.79
CA LEU A 11 0.84 8.60 31.63
C LEU A 11 1.21 9.50 30.46
N SER A 12 2.28 9.13 29.76
CA SER A 12 2.66 9.78 28.51
C SER A 12 1.57 9.57 27.43
N PRO A 13 1.46 10.47 26.43
CA PRO A 13 0.49 10.32 25.35
C PRO A 13 0.56 8.95 24.63
N GLN A 14 1.75 8.37 24.57
CA GLN A 14 2.02 7.09 23.93
C GLN A 14 1.49 5.90 24.74
N GLU A 15 1.62 5.95 26.07
CA GLU A 15 1.06 4.94 26.98
C GLU A 15 -0.47 5.01 27.00
N VAL A 16 -1.04 6.23 27.02
CA VAL A 16 -2.49 6.41 26.89
C VAL A 16 -2.99 5.85 25.56
N LEU A 17 -2.24 6.03 24.47
CA LEU A 17 -2.58 5.45 23.17
C LEU A 17 -2.59 3.92 23.23
N GLN A 18 -1.56 3.30 23.82
CA GLN A 18 -1.49 1.84 23.96
C GLN A 18 -2.64 1.26 24.79
N LEU A 19 -2.99 1.90 25.91
CA LEU A 19 -4.13 1.49 26.75
C LEU A 19 -5.46 1.67 26.01
N THR A 20 -5.61 2.76 25.26
CA THR A 20 -6.80 2.99 24.43
C THR A 20 -6.91 1.91 23.34
N SER A 21 -5.81 1.58 22.66
CA SER A 21 -5.78 0.52 21.65
C SER A 21 -6.08 -0.86 22.23
N SER A 22 -5.61 -1.14 23.44
CA SER A 22 -5.90 -2.41 24.12
C SER A 22 -7.38 -2.50 24.50
N SER A 23 -7.95 -1.41 25.03
CA SER A 23 -9.38 -1.30 25.35
C SER A 23 -10.26 -1.48 24.11
N TRP A 24 -9.82 -0.98 22.94
CA TRP A 24 -10.49 -1.21 21.67
C TRP A 24 -10.55 -2.69 21.27
N LYS A 25 -9.46 -3.44 21.48
CA LYS A 25 -9.41 -4.87 21.16
C LYS A 25 -10.30 -5.71 22.07
N SER A 26 -10.47 -5.31 23.33
CA SER A 26 -11.32 -6.00 24.30
C SER A 26 -12.82 -5.69 24.17
N LEU A 27 -13.21 -4.69 23.36
CA LEU A 27 -14.62 -4.39 23.13
C LEU A 27 -15.34 -5.58 22.46
N VAL A 28 -16.55 -5.88 22.94
CA VAL A 28 -17.45 -6.82 22.28
C VAL A 28 -17.77 -6.37 20.84
N SER A 29 -17.93 -7.33 19.95
CA SER A 29 -18.09 -7.13 18.50
C SER A 29 -19.22 -6.14 18.16
N GLU A 30 -20.32 -6.22 18.89
CA GLU A 30 -21.50 -5.38 18.69
C GLU A 30 -21.21 -3.89 18.93
N LYS A 31 -20.50 -3.57 20.03
CA LYS A 31 -20.07 -2.19 20.30
C LYS A 31 -19.02 -1.69 19.30
N ARG A 32 -18.12 -2.57 18.83
CA ARG A 32 -17.19 -2.21 17.75
C ARG A 32 -17.93 -1.86 16.46
N LEU A 33 -18.97 -2.61 16.11
CA LEU A 33 -19.80 -2.35 14.94
C LEU A 33 -20.58 -1.04 15.07
N GLU A 34 -21.11 -0.74 16.25
CA GLU A 34 -21.77 0.54 16.55
C GLU A 34 -20.81 1.72 16.31
N TYR A 35 -19.60 1.65 16.85
CA TYR A 35 -18.58 2.69 16.64
C TYR A 35 -18.15 2.81 15.17
N GLN A 36 -18.01 1.70 14.45
CA GLN A 36 -17.69 1.73 13.02
C GLN A 36 -18.82 2.35 12.20
N THR A 37 -20.07 2.02 12.51
CA THR A 37 -21.24 2.59 11.84
C THR A 37 -21.33 4.09 12.08
N ARG A 38 -21.10 4.53 13.33
CA ARG A 38 -21.10 5.96 13.65
C ARG A 38 -19.94 6.71 12.98
N ALA A 39 -18.75 6.11 12.93
CA ALA A 39 -17.61 6.68 12.24
C ALA A 39 -17.89 6.86 10.73
N LYS A 40 -18.56 5.87 10.12
CA LYS A 40 -18.97 5.97 8.71
C LYS A 40 -19.98 7.10 8.49
N GLN A 41 -21.00 7.24 9.35
CA GLN A 41 -21.94 8.36 9.28
C GLN A 41 -21.24 9.72 9.35
N LEU A 42 -20.35 9.91 10.33
CA LEU A 42 -19.60 11.16 10.48
C LEU A 42 -18.69 11.44 9.27
N TRP A 43 -18.15 10.39 8.66
CA TRP A 43 -17.36 10.52 7.44
C TRP A 43 -18.21 10.98 6.25
N ASP A 44 -19.40 10.39 6.09
CA ASP A 44 -20.33 10.77 5.03
C ASP A 44 -20.82 12.23 5.22
N GLU A 45 -21.14 12.64 6.46
CA GLU A 45 -21.46 14.02 6.84
C GLU A 45 -20.31 14.99 6.49
N TYR A 46 -19.06 14.60 6.77
CA TYR A 46 -17.87 15.38 6.42
C TYR A 46 -17.71 15.53 4.89
N LEU A 47 -17.90 14.44 4.13
CA LEU A 47 -17.79 14.47 2.68
C LEU A 47 -18.86 15.38 2.06
N GLU A 48 -20.08 15.34 2.59
CA GLU A 48 -21.17 16.22 2.14
C GLU A 48 -20.83 17.69 2.39
N ALA A 49 -20.43 18.04 3.62
CA ALA A 49 -20.01 19.40 3.96
C ALA A 49 -18.80 19.88 3.13
N ARG A 50 -17.84 18.99 2.86
CA ARG A 50 -16.69 19.29 1.99
C ARG A 50 -17.15 19.55 0.56
N ASN A 51 -18.05 18.73 0.02
CA ASN A 51 -18.55 18.88 -1.34
C ASN A 51 -19.35 20.18 -1.51
N ASP A 52 -20.15 20.55 -0.52
CA ASP A 52 -20.87 21.82 -0.51
C ASP A 52 -19.91 23.02 -0.44
N TYR A 53 -18.85 22.92 0.38
CA TYR A 53 -17.80 23.92 0.42
C TYR A 53 -17.09 24.04 -0.94
N VAL A 54 -16.74 22.93 -1.59
CA VAL A 54 -16.10 22.94 -2.92
C VAL A 54 -17.04 23.55 -3.97
N LYS A 55 -18.33 23.24 -3.94
CA LYS A 55 -19.32 23.86 -4.84
C LYS A 55 -19.40 25.37 -4.63
N GLN A 56 -19.33 25.83 -3.38
CA GLN A 56 -19.46 27.25 -3.04
C GLN A 56 -18.18 28.06 -3.31
N TYR A 57 -17.00 27.49 -3.06
CA TYR A 57 -15.72 28.21 -3.06
C TYR A 57 -14.73 27.76 -4.15
N GLY A 58 -15.05 26.72 -4.92
CA GLY A 58 -14.23 26.21 -6.03
C GLY A 58 -12.96 25.47 -5.61
N HIS A 59 -12.68 25.36 -4.31
CA HIS A 59 -11.55 24.63 -3.75
C HIS A 59 -11.96 23.93 -2.45
N PRO A 60 -11.27 22.83 -2.06
CA PRO A 60 -11.50 22.21 -0.77
C PRO A 60 -11.20 23.19 0.38
N PRO A 61 -11.85 23.03 1.54
CA PRO A 61 -11.63 23.91 2.68
C PRO A 61 -10.15 23.87 3.08
N PRO A 62 -9.48 25.03 3.21
CA PRO A 62 -8.07 25.06 3.57
C PRO A 62 -7.90 24.44 4.95
N ALA A 63 -6.87 23.60 5.11
CA ALA A 63 -6.44 23.15 6.43
C ALA A 63 -6.26 24.40 7.30
N LYS A 64 -7.00 24.49 8.41
CA LYS A 64 -6.95 25.67 9.28
C LYS A 64 -5.51 25.89 9.74
N ARG A 65 -4.80 26.81 9.07
CA ARG A 65 -3.50 27.30 9.50
C ARG A 65 -3.71 27.98 10.84
N SER A 66 -3.29 27.31 11.91
CA SER A 66 -3.21 27.92 13.23
C SER A 66 -2.25 29.11 13.17
N LYS A 67 -2.79 30.33 13.11
CA LYS A 67 -2.03 31.52 13.48
C LYS A 67 -1.84 31.47 14.99
N THR A 68 -0.74 30.88 15.43
CA THR A 68 -0.19 31.10 16.77
C THR A 68 0.32 32.53 16.82
N SER A 69 -0.56 33.47 17.16
CA SER A 69 -0.16 34.83 17.51
C SER A 69 0.65 34.78 18.80
N ARG A 70 1.92 35.16 18.70
CA ARG A 70 2.86 35.33 19.82
C ARG A 70 2.48 36.64 20.53
N SER A 71 1.68 36.58 21.61
CA SER A 71 1.50 37.74 22.49
C SER A 71 2.61 37.75 23.54
N GLY A 72 3.41 38.81 23.54
CA GLY A 72 4.44 39.07 24.54
C GLY A 72 3.86 39.41 25.92
N ASN A 73 4.62 39.11 26.96
CA ASN A 73 4.31 39.43 28.35
C ASN A 73 4.25 40.95 28.57
N ALA A 74 3.22 41.40 29.30
CA ALA A 74 3.29 42.58 30.14
C ALA A 74 2.57 42.25 31.46
N ASP A 75 3.23 42.64 32.57
CA ASP A 75 2.79 42.53 33.97
C ASP A 75 1.31 42.84 34.19
N GLU A 76 0.63 42.04 35.02
CA GLU A 76 -0.27 42.61 36.04
C GLU A 76 -0.59 41.65 37.18
N GLN A 77 -0.76 42.27 38.35
CA GLN A 77 -0.80 41.70 39.69
C GLN A 77 -2.02 40.80 39.99
N ARG A 78 -1.81 39.94 40.99
CA ARG A 78 -2.76 39.05 41.67
C ARG A 78 -4.13 39.67 41.95
N LYS A 79 -5.21 39.01 41.48
CA LYS A 79 -6.49 38.82 42.19
C LYS A 79 -7.00 37.39 41.93
N PRO A 80 -7.58 36.70 42.93
CA PRO A 80 -8.23 35.42 42.70
C PRO A 80 -9.58 35.70 42.04
N ALA A 81 -9.73 35.34 40.77
CA ALA A 81 -10.98 35.50 40.04
C ALA A 81 -11.34 34.20 39.33
N ALA A 82 -12.65 33.93 39.36
CA ALA A 82 -13.37 32.81 38.76
C ALA A 82 -12.78 32.32 37.42
N SER A 83 -12.88 31.00 37.21
CA SER A 83 -12.63 30.30 35.94
C SER A 83 -13.06 31.14 34.74
N SER A 84 -12.10 31.80 34.08
CA SER A 84 -12.39 32.74 33.00
C SER A 84 -12.61 31.98 31.69
N SER A 85 -13.52 32.48 30.86
CA SER A 85 -13.83 31.94 29.52
C SER A 85 -12.58 31.73 28.65
N ALA A 86 -11.54 32.54 28.86
CA ALA A 86 -10.25 32.46 28.18
C ALA A 86 -9.49 31.13 28.42
N GLN A 87 -9.68 30.50 29.58
CA GLN A 87 -9.05 29.21 29.87
C GLN A 87 -9.78 28.07 29.14
N SER A 88 -11.11 28.13 29.08
CA SER A 88 -11.93 27.18 28.30
C SER A 88 -11.69 27.29 26.79
N GLU A 89 -11.48 28.49 26.26
CA GLU A 89 -11.14 28.69 24.84
C GLU A 89 -9.76 28.11 24.50
N LYS A 90 -8.79 28.23 25.40
CA LYS A 90 -7.44 27.68 25.23
C LYS A 90 -7.47 26.15 25.23
N GLU A 91 -8.22 25.55 26.16
CA GLU A 91 -8.43 24.10 26.22
C GLU A 91 -9.18 23.58 24.99
N HIS A 92 -10.24 24.27 24.56
CA HIS A 92 -10.96 23.93 23.33
C HIS A 92 -10.07 24.00 22.08
N ARG A 93 -9.18 24.99 21.99
CA ARG A 93 -8.22 25.11 20.88
C ARG A 93 -7.23 23.95 20.84
N VAL A 94 -6.67 23.59 22.00
CA VAL A 94 -5.73 22.47 22.12
C VAL A 94 -6.43 21.15 21.80
N PHE A 95 -7.63 20.94 22.33
CA PHE A 95 -8.43 19.74 22.03
C PHE A 95 -8.78 19.65 20.55
N SER A 96 -9.22 20.75 19.93
CA SER A 96 -9.52 20.79 18.49
C SER A 96 -8.29 20.50 17.64
N GLN A 97 -7.12 21.08 17.95
CA GLN A 97 -5.88 20.80 17.22
C GLN A 97 -5.46 19.32 17.35
N PHE A 98 -5.52 18.78 18.57
CA PHE A 98 -5.20 17.38 18.81
C PHE A 98 -6.18 16.45 18.10
N PHE A 99 -7.46 16.80 18.07
CA PHE A 99 -8.48 16.04 17.33
C PHE A 99 -8.23 16.06 15.83
N THR A 100 -7.95 17.23 15.23
CA THR A 100 -7.65 17.33 13.79
C THR A 100 -6.40 16.54 13.43
N GLN A 101 -5.31 16.68 14.19
CA GLN A 101 -4.07 15.92 13.94
C GLN A 101 -4.27 14.41 14.07
N ASN A 102 -5.03 13.95 15.06
CA ASN A 102 -5.33 12.53 15.20
C ASN A 102 -6.27 12.03 14.10
N SER A 103 -7.21 12.86 13.64
CA SER A 103 -8.06 12.55 12.49
C SER A 103 -7.23 12.39 11.23
N ASP A 104 -6.35 13.34 10.92
CA ASP A 104 -5.45 13.27 9.76
C ASP A 104 -4.53 12.04 9.84
N ALA A 105 -4.02 11.74 11.04
CA ALA A 105 -3.19 10.55 11.27
C ALA A 105 -4.00 9.25 11.11
N GLN A 106 -5.23 9.20 11.62
CA GLN A 106 -6.12 8.05 11.46
C GLN A 106 -6.52 7.85 10.00
N ASP A 107 -6.89 8.91 9.29
CA ASP A 107 -7.15 8.86 7.84
C ASP A 107 -5.95 8.33 7.08
N SER A 108 -4.75 8.82 7.38
CA SER A 108 -3.52 8.30 6.76
C SER A 108 -3.32 6.80 7.03
N ILE A 109 -3.61 6.33 8.25
CA ILE A 109 -3.52 4.91 8.61
C ILE A 109 -4.60 4.09 7.87
N TYR A 110 -5.83 4.61 7.76
CA TYR A 110 -6.90 3.95 7.00
C TYR A 110 -6.55 3.83 5.53
N TRP A 111 -6.08 4.90 4.89
CA TRP A 111 -5.63 4.85 3.50
C TRP A 111 -4.48 3.87 3.29
N LYS A 112 -3.45 3.88 4.15
CA LYS A 112 -2.38 2.88 4.10
C LYS A 112 -2.89 1.45 4.25
N SER A 113 -3.93 1.24 5.06
CA SER A 113 -4.54 -0.08 5.27
C SER A 113 -5.35 -0.51 4.04
N ILE A 114 -6.09 0.41 3.42
CA ILE A 114 -6.82 0.19 2.16
C ILE A 114 -5.84 -0.15 1.04
N ASP A 115 -4.77 0.64 0.87
CA ASP A 115 -3.74 0.39 -0.14
C ASP A 115 -3.09 -0.99 0.05
N ARG A 116 -2.83 -1.38 1.31
CA ARG A 116 -2.30 -2.71 1.62
C ARG A 116 -3.30 -3.81 1.30
N ALA A 117 -4.59 -3.61 1.56
CA ALA A 117 -5.64 -4.57 1.22
C ALA A 117 -5.81 -4.72 -0.30
N LEU A 118 -5.78 -3.61 -1.05
CA LEU A 118 -5.81 -3.60 -2.51
C LEU A 118 -4.58 -4.33 -3.08
N SER A 119 -3.39 -4.01 -2.59
CA SER A 119 -2.16 -4.70 -2.99
C SER A 119 -2.20 -6.21 -2.72
N LEU A 120 -2.75 -6.63 -1.57
CA LEU A 120 -2.93 -8.04 -1.24
C LEU A 120 -3.94 -8.72 -2.17
N LYS A 121 -5.06 -8.06 -2.50
CA LYS A 121 -6.06 -8.57 -3.44
C LYS A 121 -5.45 -8.77 -4.83
N ASP A 122 -4.70 -7.80 -5.32
CA ASP A 122 -4.05 -7.89 -6.64
C ASP A 122 -2.97 -8.98 -6.68
N ARG A 123 -2.18 -9.10 -5.60
CA ARG A 123 -1.21 -10.20 -5.44
C ARG A 123 -1.89 -11.55 -5.38
N TYR A 124 -3.02 -11.68 -4.68
CA TYR A 124 -3.79 -12.92 -4.66
C TYR A 124 -4.32 -13.27 -6.06
N ALA A 125 -4.86 -12.30 -6.79
CA ALA A 125 -5.30 -12.50 -8.16
C ALA A 125 -4.15 -12.87 -9.11
N LYS A 126 -2.94 -12.33 -8.89
CA LYS A 126 -1.71 -12.75 -9.60
C LYS A 126 -1.37 -14.22 -9.26
N CYS A 127 -1.26 -14.57 -7.98
CA CYS A 127 -0.99 -15.96 -7.55
C CYS A 127 -2.02 -16.95 -8.09
N GLN A 128 -3.30 -16.60 -8.13
CA GLN A 128 -4.34 -17.49 -8.66
C GLN A 128 -4.20 -17.70 -10.18
N ARG A 129 -3.84 -16.65 -10.93
CA ARG A 129 -3.49 -16.78 -12.36
C ARG A 129 -2.27 -17.67 -12.55
N ASP A 130 -1.21 -17.44 -11.78
CA ASP A 130 0.03 -18.22 -11.87
C ASP A 130 -0.20 -19.70 -11.54
N LEU A 131 -1.05 -20.00 -10.55
CA LEU A 131 -1.46 -21.38 -10.23
C LEU A 131 -2.27 -22.03 -11.36
N ASN A 132 -3.15 -21.28 -12.03
CA ASN A 132 -3.89 -21.79 -13.18
C ASN A 132 -2.94 -22.08 -14.36
N SER A 133 -1.97 -21.20 -14.62
CA SER A 133 -0.93 -21.44 -15.63
C SER A 133 -0.09 -22.67 -15.30
N LEU A 134 0.29 -22.86 -14.03
CA LEU A 134 1.00 -24.06 -13.59
C LEU A 134 0.17 -25.33 -13.79
N ARG A 135 -1.13 -25.29 -13.51
CA ARG A 135 -2.04 -26.43 -13.77
C ARG A 135 -2.13 -26.76 -15.25
N LEU A 136 -2.23 -25.75 -16.13
CA LEU A 136 -2.25 -25.97 -17.57
C LEU A 136 -0.94 -26.62 -18.04
N PHE A 137 0.20 -26.10 -17.59
CA PHE A 137 1.51 -26.68 -17.87
C PHE A 137 1.59 -28.15 -17.42
N LEU A 138 1.18 -28.44 -16.18
CA LEU A 138 1.17 -29.82 -15.65
C LEU A 138 0.28 -30.76 -16.47
N ASN A 139 -0.85 -30.27 -16.96
CA ASN A 139 -1.72 -31.03 -17.86
C ASN A 139 -1.08 -31.28 -19.22
N GLU A 140 -0.37 -30.31 -19.78
CA GLU A 140 0.30 -30.45 -21.09
C GLU A 140 1.45 -31.47 -21.04
N VAL A 141 2.18 -31.53 -19.93
CA VAL A 141 3.30 -32.47 -19.75
C VAL A 141 2.90 -33.81 -19.14
N LYS A 142 1.60 -34.05 -18.88
CA LYS A 142 1.13 -35.25 -18.15
C LYS A 142 1.55 -36.56 -18.82
N ASP A 143 1.53 -36.58 -20.16
CA ASP A 143 1.80 -37.74 -21.01
C ASP A 143 3.25 -37.81 -21.51
N VAL A 144 4.13 -36.93 -21.03
CA VAL A 144 5.56 -36.99 -21.34
C VAL A 144 6.20 -38.11 -20.51
N ALA A 145 6.91 -39.02 -21.17
CA ALA A 145 7.51 -40.19 -20.53
C ALA A 145 8.64 -39.82 -19.56
N ASP A 146 9.64 -39.08 -20.04
CA ASP A 146 10.70 -38.50 -19.19
C ASP A 146 10.45 -37.01 -18.96
N LYS A 147 9.66 -36.73 -17.92
CA LYS A 147 9.30 -35.36 -17.53
C LYS A 147 10.52 -34.54 -17.10
N ALA A 148 11.56 -35.17 -16.54
CA ALA A 148 12.73 -34.47 -16.06
C ALA A 148 13.58 -33.97 -17.24
N ALA A 149 13.86 -34.85 -18.21
CA ALA A 149 14.59 -34.49 -19.43
C ALA A 149 13.83 -33.41 -20.21
N PHE A 150 12.53 -33.60 -20.45
CA PHE A 150 11.70 -32.63 -21.15
C PHE A 150 11.68 -31.27 -20.47
N SER A 151 11.47 -31.24 -19.14
CA SER A 151 11.44 -29.97 -18.39
C SER A 151 12.78 -29.26 -18.46
N SER A 152 13.89 -30.00 -18.39
CA SER A 152 15.24 -29.43 -18.49
C SER A 152 15.50 -28.80 -19.86
N GLU A 153 15.16 -29.50 -20.95
CA GLU A 153 15.32 -28.95 -22.31
C GLU A 153 14.40 -27.76 -22.55
N PHE A 154 13.13 -27.85 -22.15
CA PHE A 154 12.17 -26.76 -22.25
C PHE A 154 12.64 -25.53 -21.47
N LEU A 155 13.11 -25.71 -20.23
CA LEU A 155 13.70 -24.63 -19.43
C LEU A 155 14.95 -24.05 -20.09
N GLY A 156 15.75 -24.87 -20.76
CA GLY A 156 16.88 -24.42 -21.57
C GLY A 156 16.46 -23.47 -22.70
N LEU A 157 15.40 -23.83 -23.44
CA LEU A 157 14.85 -22.99 -24.50
C LEU A 157 14.26 -21.69 -23.95
N VAL A 158 13.52 -21.75 -22.85
CA VAL A 158 12.97 -20.56 -22.18
C VAL A 158 14.09 -19.64 -21.72
N LYS A 159 15.13 -20.17 -21.06
CA LYS A 159 16.30 -19.37 -20.63
C LYS A 159 16.99 -18.70 -21.81
N LYS A 160 17.19 -19.44 -22.90
CA LYS A 160 17.81 -18.88 -24.12
C LYS A 160 16.97 -17.74 -24.70
N ALA A 161 15.66 -17.94 -24.83
CA ALA A 161 14.74 -16.91 -25.31
C ALA A 161 14.77 -15.66 -24.42
N LEU A 162 14.79 -15.82 -23.10
CA LEU A 162 14.92 -14.71 -22.16
C LEU A 162 16.24 -13.95 -22.35
N ILE A 163 17.37 -14.66 -22.43
CA ILE A 163 18.67 -14.01 -22.63
C ILE A 163 18.68 -13.22 -23.95
N GLU A 164 18.21 -13.83 -25.04
CA GLU A 164 18.19 -13.17 -26.36
C GLU A 164 17.35 -11.89 -26.39
N ASN A 165 16.21 -11.89 -25.69
CA ASN A 165 15.31 -10.73 -25.67
C ASN A 165 15.75 -9.63 -24.69
N PHE A 166 16.48 -9.98 -23.63
CA PHE A 166 16.83 -9.03 -22.55
C PHE A 166 18.34 -8.73 -22.44
N LYS A 167 19.20 -9.31 -23.28
CA LYS A 167 20.67 -9.16 -23.20
C LYS A 167 21.15 -7.70 -23.16
N ASP A 168 20.47 -6.82 -23.90
CA ASP A 168 20.84 -5.41 -24.05
C ASP A 168 20.06 -4.48 -23.12
N LEU A 169 19.33 -5.05 -22.14
CA LEU A 169 18.53 -4.32 -21.18
C LEU A 169 19.00 -4.64 -19.74
N PRO A 170 20.13 -4.11 -19.27
CA PRO A 170 20.52 -4.27 -17.87
C PRO A 170 19.51 -3.59 -16.94
N LEU A 171 19.39 -4.11 -15.72
CA LEU A 171 18.68 -3.42 -14.64
C LEU A 171 19.37 -2.09 -14.28
N PRO A 172 18.68 -1.15 -13.60
CA PRO A 172 19.29 0.10 -13.15
C PRO A 172 20.52 -0.07 -12.23
N ASP A 173 20.64 -1.20 -11.54
CA ASP A 173 21.81 -1.56 -10.71
C ASP A 173 22.94 -2.25 -11.50
N GLY A 174 22.76 -2.44 -12.81
CA GLY A 174 23.71 -3.09 -13.70
C GLY A 174 23.55 -4.60 -13.85
N PHE A 175 22.64 -5.24 -13.12
CA PHE A 175 22.41 -6.69 -13.21
C PHE A 175 21.91 -7.09 -14.61
N ARG A 176 22.51 -8.10 -15.22
CA ARG A 176 22.20 -8.54 -16.59
C ARG A 176 21.39 -9.83 -16.57
N VAL A 177 20.57 -10.03 -17.60
CA VAL A 177 19.81 -11.28 -17.75
C VAL A 177 20.72 -12.52 -17.85
N ALA A 178 21.94 -12.34 -18.36
CA ALA A 178 22.94 -13.40 -18.48
C ALA A 178 23.45 -13.91 -17.13
N ASP A 179 23.40 -13.09 -16.07
CA ASP A 179 23.83 -13.47 -14.72
C ASP A 179 22.84 -14.44 -14.06
N GLY A 180 21.55 -14.32 -14.44
CA GLY A 180 20.50 -15.20 -13.94
C GLY A 180 19.14 -14.77 -14.49
N PRO A 181 18.59 -15.46 -15.52
CA PRO A 181 17.36 -15.00 -16.18
C PRO A 181 16.14 -14.90 -15.25
N VAL A 182 15.99 -15.86 -14.34
CA VAL A 182 14.87 -15.89 -13.38
C VAL A 182 15.01 -14.79 -12.33
N GLU A 183 16.22 -14.59 -11.82
CA GLU A 183 16.51 -13.53 -10.86
C GLU A 183 16.36 -12.15 -11.51
N TYR A 184 16.81 -12.01 -12.75
CA TYR A 184 16.66 -10.81 -13.55
C TYR A 184 15.19 -10.42 -13.69
N LEU A 185 14.32 -11.35 -14.10
CA LEU A 185 12.88 -11.07 -14.23
C LEU A 185 12.26 -10.67 -12.89
N SER A 186 12.63 -11.37 -11.80
CA SER A 186 12.12 -11.06 -10.47
C SER A 186 12.49 -9.65 -10.02
N LYS A 187 13.74 -9.24 -10.25
CA LYS A 187 14.19 -7.88 -9.93
C LYS A 187 13.60 -6.83 -10.88
N ALA A 188 13.52 -7.13 -12.17
CA ALA A 188 12.93 -6.26 -13.19
C ALA A 188 11.46 -5.93 -12.86
N ASP A 189 10.68 -6.93 -12.47
CA ASP A 189 9.29 -6.77 -12.03
C ASP A 189 9.20 -5.84 -10.81
N VAL A 190 10.09 -6.00 -9.82
CA VAL A 190 10.11 -5.11 -8.64
C VAL A 190 10.43 -3.67 -9.03
N VAL A 191 11.38 -3.44 -9.94
CA VAL A 191 11.69 -2.09 -10.46
C VAL A 191 10.47 -1.51 -11.19
N ALA A 192 9.83 -2.30 -12.04
CA ALA A 192 8.65 -1.88 -12.79
C ALA A 192 7.44 -1.57 -11.89
N GLU A 193 7.23 -2.36 -10.84
CA GLU A 193 6.16 -2.16 -9.84
C GLU A 193 6.41 -0.91 -8.98
N ARG A 194 7.66 -0.60 -8.62
CA ARG A 194 7.99 0.61 -7.87
C ARG A 194 7.70 1.89 -8.65
N GLY A 195 7.74 1.85 -9.98
CA GLY A 195 7.32 2.96 -10.83
C GLY A 195 8.12 4.25 -10.66
N ASN A 196 9.39 4.15 -10.27
CA ASN A 196 10.24 5.33 -10.06
C ASN A 196 10.51 6.05 -11.39
N SER A 197 10.32 7.37 -11.41
CA SER A 197 10.53 8.20 -12.61
C SER A 197 11.96 8.14 -13.15
N ARG A 198 12.96 7.90 -12.28
CA ARG A 198 14.36 7.73 -12.70
C ARG A 198 14.57 6.50 -13.58
N ASP A 199 13.74 5.48 -13.41
CA ASP A 199 13.86 4.20 -14.11
C ASP A 199 12.89 4.13 -15.31
N ALA A 200 12.23 5.24 -15.68
CA ALA A 200 11.15 5.26 -16.67
C ALA A 200 11.55 4.67 -18.04
N ALA A 201 12.79 4.94 -18.49
CA ALA A 201 13.31 4.39 -19.75
C ALA A 201 13.44 2.85 -19.68
N PHE A 202 14.01 2.33 -18.60
CA PHE A 202 14.09 0.90 -18.36
C PHE A 202 12.70 0.28 -18.28
N ILE A 203 11.80 0.85 -17.48
CA ILE A 203 10.43 0.34 -17.27
C ILE A 203 9.66 0.27 -18.60
N SER A 204 9.78 1.31 -19.43
CA SER A 204 9.14 1.35 -20.74
C SER A 204 9.65 0.24 -21.66
N THR A 205 10.97 0.11 -21.80
CA THR A 205 11.59 -0.93 -22.64
C THR A 205 11.30 -2.32 -22.10
N TYR A 206 11.37 -2.52 -20.78
CA TYR A 206 11.04 -3.79 -20.13
C TYR A 206 9.61 -4.24 -20.44
N LYS A 207 8.62 -3.35 -20.28
CA LYS A 207 7.22 -3.64 -20.61
C LYS A 207 7.02 -3.94 -22.09
N ALA A 208 7.71 -3.21 -22.97
CA ALA A 208 7.64 -3.42 -24.41
C ALA A 208 8.24 -4.78 -24.81
N THR A 209 9.40 -5.15 -24.25
CA THR A 209 10.04 -6.44 -24.47
C THR A 209 9.18 -7.58 -23.94
N MET A 210 8.64 -7.46 -22.71
CA MET A 210 7.72 -8.45 -22.14
C MET A 210 6.48 -8.67 -23.01
N SER A 211 5.91 -7.61 -23.58
CA SER A 211 4.75 -7.70 -24.47
C SER A 211 5.04 -8.44 -25.78
N ARG A 212 6.31 -8.43 -26.22
CA ARG A 212 6.77 -9.08 -27.46
C ARG A 212 7.38 -10.45 -27.22
N LEU A 213 7.68 -10.81 -25.98
CA LEU A 213 8.34 -12.05 -25.61
C LEU A 213 7.47 -13.23 -26.05
N LYS A 214 7.92 -13.94 -27.09
CA LYS A 214 7.34 -15.20 -27.52
C LYS A 214 8.13 -16.33 -26.88
N LEU A 215 7.55 -16.92 -25.84
CA LEU A 215 8.08 -18.15 -25.27
C LEU A 215 7.64 -19.34 -26.12
N PRO A 216 8.51 -20.34 -26.34
CA PRO A 216 8.10 -21.58 -26.98
C PRO A 216 6.99 -22.23 -26.15
N THR A 217 5.93 -22.70 -26.81
CA THR A 217 4.85 -23.41 -26.13
C THR A 217 5.23 -24.86 -25.87
N VAL A 218 4.63 -25.48 -24.85
CA VAL A 218 4.85 -26.90 -24.55
C VAL A 218 4.38 -27.77 -25.71
N ALA A 219 3.29 -27.39 -26.38
CA ALA A 219 2.77 -28.08 -27.55
C ALA A 219 3.80 -28.08 -28.70
N ASP A 220 4.32 -26.91 -29.08
CA ASP A 220 5.32 -26.78 -30.15
C ASP A 220 6.59 -27.57 -29.82
N PHE A 221 7.03 -27.51 -28.55
CA PHE A 221 8.23 -28.22 -28.11
C PHE A 221 8.03 -29.74 -28.09
N ARG A 222 6.85 -30.22 -27.72
CA ARG A 222 6.49 -31.64 -27.73
C ARG A 222 6.48 -32.21 -29.15
N GLU A 223 5.92 -31.49 -30.12
CA GLU A 223 5.97 -31.90 -31.54
C GLU A 223 7.41 -31.99 -32.05
N GLN A 224 8.25 -31.01 -31.71
CA GLN A 224 9.66 -31.02 -32.11
C GLN A 224 10.48 -32.15 -31.47
N SER A 225 10.21 -32.48 -30.20
CA SER A 225 10.91 -33.56 -29.50
C SER A 225 10.44 -34.93 -29.95
N GLN A 226 9.16 -35.12 -30.29
CA GLN A 226 8.66 -36.35 -30.91
C GLN A 226 9.24 -36.57 -32.31
N ASN A 227 9.38 -35.51 -33.11
CA ASN A 227 9.96 -35.60 -34.45
C ASN A 227 11.49 -35.81 -34.47
N ARG A 228 12.21 -35.58 -33.36
CA ARG A 228 13.65 -35.87 -33.26
C ARG A 228 13.97 -37.34 -32.97
N HIS A 229 12.97 -38.14 -32.64
CA HIS A 229 13.11 -39.58 -32.35
C HIS A 229 12.56 -40.48 -33.47
N LEU A 230 12.24 -39.91 -34.64
CA LEU A 230 11.92 -40.59 -35.89
C LEU A 230 13.03 -40.36 -36.91
#